data_AF-A0AAU1SMV8-F1
#
_entry.id   AF-A0AAU1SMV8-F1
#
_cell.length_a   1.000
_cell.length_b   1.000
_cell.length_c   1.000
_cell.angle_alpha   90.00
_cell.angle_beta   90.00
_cell.angle_gamma   90.00
#
_symmetry.space_group_name_H-M   'P 1'
#
loop_
_entity.id
_entity.type
_entity.pdbx_description
1 polymer ?
#
loop_
_entity_poly.entity_id
_entity_poly.type
_entity_poly.pdbx_seq_one_letter_code
_entity_poly.pdbx_strand_id
1 'polypeptide(L)'
;MTPTERVEEIAFDPELSVADKAQSIIEYFSTQGDRGAENAGACLMETTDEAVAEYVAEYLELVPDARQVKVRAAERLRAAGPVVRSAARLVPWFPESLTDAFIEDYLASPDPDSPLASVIFNIAVYHPDRLRPYEDRLGTSLYRASLLSGAQDERADSLLRDWRETHDRAGLLSLALIRTPHAADLITSVRDEVDTYEEWEWLMPLAGRMSDSGAAAGFRPAFMGFVTDRGESPHVMGGRYEQDVPLCARCNAPADRVLTLSVSDLPYEFSSDPSFFWFSCDCDEVDILYAQFTADGTRAFYQPQGPSAETSRVVPGELSMTLETHPNQRGVSRAAITGRSRHQVGGLPRWPSPETHPLCPGCGNFMPFLVAVDSGLTPFGPMGFGGSLFGFWCDRCSMSATRSQI
;
A
#
# COMPACT_ATOMS: atom_id res chain seq x y z
N MET A 1 -11.66 3.73 -34.83
CA MET A 1 -10.83 4.30 -33.78
C MET A 1 -10.21 3.15 -33.02
N THR A 2 -8.88 3.03 -33.06
CA THR A 2 -8.13 2.05 -32.28
C THR A 2 -8.13 2.44 -30.79
N PRO A 3 -7.82 1.51 -29.87
CA PRO A 3 -7.65 1.86 -28.46
C PRO A 3 -6.63 2.99 -28.25
N THR A 4 -5.50 2.96 -28.98
CA THR A 4 -4.44 3.97 -28.86
C THR A 4 -4.90 5.34 -29.38
N GLU A 5 -5.62 5.41 -30.51
CA GLU A 5 -6.19 6.67 -31.02
C GLU A 5 -7.15 7.32 -30.00
N ARG A 6 -7.96 6.50 -29.30
CA ARG A 6 -8.87 7.02 -28.28
C ARG A 6 -8.14 7.51 -27.03
N VAL A 7 -7.11 6.80 -26.59
CA VAL A 7 -6.31 7.22 -25.43
C VAL A 7 -5.55 8.51 -25.75
N GLU A 8 -5.01 8.65 -26.96
CA GLU A 8 -4.35 9.88 -27.42
C GLU A 8 -5.31 11.08 -27.39
N GLU A 9 -6.54 10.91 -27.87
CA GLU A 9 -7.57 11.96 -27.80
C GLU A 9 -7.78 12.45 -26.37
N ILE A 10 -7.89 11.54 -25.39
CA ILE A 10 -8.07 11.90 -23.98
C ILE A 10 -6.79 12.53 -23.40
N ALA A 11 -5.64 11.91 -23.65
CA ALA A 11 -4.35 12.35 -23.08
C ALA A 11 -3.96 13.76 -23.54
N PHE A 12 -4.30 14.11 -24.78
CA PHE A 12 -3.99 15.41 -25.38
C PHE A 12 -5.12 16.44 -25.29
N ASP A 13 -6.25 16.10 -24.68
CA ASP A 13 -7.33 17.06 -24.45
C ASP A 13 -6.83 18.20 -23.53
N PRO A 14 -6.80 19.47 -23.99
CA PRO A 14 -6.34 20.58 -23.18
C PRO A 14 -7.35 21.01 -22.11
N GLU A 15 -8.61 20.59 -22.21
CA GLU A 15 -9.67 20.96 -21.27
C GLU A 15 -9.69 20.05 -20.03
N LEU A 16 -9.05 18.88 -20.11
CA LEU A 16 -8.97 17.93 -19.00
C LEU A 16 -7.73 18.19 -18.12
N SER A 17 -7.93 18.15 -16.81
CA SER A 17 -6.81 18.13 -15.87
C SER A 17 -6.06 16.79 -15.94
N VAL A 18 -4.84 16.72 -15.38
CA VAL A 18 -4.07 15.46 -15.30
C VAL A 18 -4.87 14.36 -14.58
N ALA A 19 -5.62 14.71 -13.53
CA ALA A 19 -6.45 13.76 -12.80
C ALA A 19 -7.65 13.29 -13.63
N ASP A 20 -8.30 14.20 -14.35
CA ASP A 20 -9.46 13.87 -15.21
C ASP A 20 -9.04 13.00 -16.40
N LYS A 21 -7.83 13.21 -16.95
CA LYS A 21 -7.25 12.36 -17.99
C LYS A 21 -7.02 10.94 -17.50
N ALA A 22 -6.37 10.79 -16.35
CA ALA A 22 -6.13 9.48 -15.73
C ALA A 22 -7.46 8.75 -15.50
N GLN A 23 -8.43 9.42 -14.87
CA GLN A 23 -9.74 8.85 -14.59
C GLN A 23 -10.49 8.44 -15.87
N SER A 24 -10.46 9.28 -16.90
CA SER A 24 -11.14 9.01 -18.19
C SER A 24 -10.51 7.82 -18.93
N ILE A 25 -9.18 7.67 -18.88
CA ILE A 25 -8.47 6.54 -19.49
C ILE A 25 -8.75 5.25 -18.72
N ILE A 26 -8.77 5.31 -17.39
CA ILE A 26 -9.15 4.17 -16.54
C ILE A 26 -10.58 3.75 -16.86
N GLU A 27 -11.55 4.67 -16.85
CA GLU A 27 -12.95 4.37 -17.19
C GLU A 27 -13.09 3.78 -18.59
N TYR A 28 -12.37 4.34 -19.57
CA TYR A 28 -12.36 3.83 -20.94
C TYR A 28 -11.96 2.35 -21.01
N PHE A 29 -10.91 1.93 -20.30
CA PHE A 29 -10.50 0.53 -20.33
C PHE A 29 -11.36 -0.36 -19.41
N SER A 30 -11.78 0.12 -18.24
CA SER A 30 -12.66 -0.61 -17.31
C SER A 30 -13.98 -1.01 -17.94
N THR A 31 -14.58 -0.14 -18.76
CA THR A 31 -15.85 -0.42 -19.46
C THR A 31 -15.76 -1.52 -20.53
N GLN A 32 -14.55 -2.01 -20.82
CA GLN A 32 -14.30 -3.07 -21.80
C GLN A 32 -14.21 -4.47 -21.17
N GLY A 33 -14.42 -4.59 -19.85
CA GLY A 33 -14.37 -5.86 -19.11
C GLY A 33 -13.03 -6.57 -19.28
N ASP A 34 -13.05 -7.89 -19.48
CA ASP A 34 -11.86 -8.74 -19.64
C ASP A 34 -10.90 -8.29 -20.75
N ARG A 35 -11.40 -7.52 -21.73
CA ARG A 35 -10.58 -7.01 -22.85
C ARG A 35 -9.81 -5.74 -22.50
N GLY A 36 -10.14 -5.07 -21.40
CA GLY A 36 -9.53 -3.80 -21.00
C GLY A 36 -8.01 -3.93 -20.84
N ALA A 37 -7.56 -4.94 -20.10
CA ALA A 37 -6.13 -5.20 -19.90
C ALA A 37 -5.40 -5.50 -21.23
N GLU A 38 -5.93 -6.39 -22.07
CA GLU A 38 -5.32 -6.73 -23.36
C GLU A 38 -5.26 -5.52 -24.31
N ASN A 39 -6.31 -4.69 -24.35
CA ASN A 39 -6.33 -3.48 -25.18
C ASN A 39 -5.36 -2.40 -24.65
N ALA A 40 -5.23 -2.27 -23.34
CA ALA A 40 -4.19 -1.42 -22.72
C ALA A 40 -2.79 -1.94 -23.03
N GLY A 41 -2.58 -3.26 -22.95
CA GLY A 41 -1.35 -3.91 -23.38
C GLY A 41 -1.01 -3.61 -24.83
N ALA A 42 -1.97 -3.76 -25.75
CA ALA A 42 -1.80 -3.44 -27.17
C ALA A 42 -1.46 -1.96 -27.39
N CYS A 43 -2.11 -1.04 -26.68
CA CYS A 43 -1.77 0.38 -26.69
C CYS A 43 -0.31 0.61 -26.28
N LEU A 44 0.16 -0.04 -25.20
CA LEU A 44 1.56 -0.02 -24.80
C LEU A 44 2.51 -0.75 -25.74
N MET A 45 2.04 -1.54 -26.70
CA MET A 45 2.91 -2.11 -27.74
C MET A 45 3.14 -1.12 -28.89
N GLU A 46 2.18 -0.22 -29.13
CA GLU A 46 2.15 0.69 -30.28
C GLU A 46 2.67 2.09 -29.95
N THR A 47 2.28 2.67 -28.81
CA THR A 47 2.54 4.09 -28.51
C THR A 47 4.02 4.41 -28.32
N THR A 48 4.48 5.52 -28.90
CA THR A 48 5.82 6.08 -28.62
C THR A 48 5.75 7.34 -27.76
N ASP A 49 4.57 7.73 -27.31
CA ASP A 49 4.35 8.92 -26.50
C ASP A 49 4.44 8.60 -25.00
N GLU A 50 5.21 9.42 -24.26
CA GLU A 50 5.45 9.22 -22.83
C GLU A 50 4.18 9.41 -21.98
N ALA A 51 3.33 10.38 -22.32
CA ALA A 51 2.13 10.65 -21.54
C ALA A 51 1.10 9.53 -21.73
N VAL A 52 0.89 9.09 -22.98
CA VAL A 52 0.03 7.94 -23.29
C VAL A 52 0.54 6.68 -22.58
N ALA A 53 1.84 6.38 -22.67
CA ALA A 53 2.41 5.21 -22.01
C ALA A 53 2.21 5.26 -20.49
N GLU A 54 2.35 6.43 -19.87
CA GLU A 54 2.20 6.59 -18.43
C GLU A 54 0.78 6.34 -17.95
N TYR A 55 -0.24 6.93 -18.59
CA TYR A 55 -1.64 6.72 -18.21
C TYR A 55 -2.08 5.27 -18.44
N VAL A 56 -1.62 4.63 -19.51
CA VAL A 56 -2.00 3.25 -19.81
C VAL A 56 -1.32 2.27 -18.83
N ALA A 57 -0.06 2.55 -18.45
CA ALA A 57 0.63 1.78 -17.41
C ALA A 57 -0.04 1.96 -16.04
N GLU A 58 -0.53 3.16 -15.71
CA GLU A 58 -1.32 3.44 -14.50
C GLU A 58 -2.63 2.63 -14.48
N TYR A 59 -3.33 2.49 -15.60
CA TYR A 59 -4.49 1.59 -15.66
C TYR A 59 -4.09 0.13 -15.40
N LEU A 60 -3.07 -0.40 -16.10
CA LEU A 60 -2.63 -1.79 -15.92
C LEU A 60 -2.15 -2.08 -14.48
N GLU A 61 -1.60 -1.07 -13.80
CA GLU A 61 -1.20 -1.14 -12.41
C GLU A 61 -2.38 -1.37 -11.45
N LEU A 62 -3.61 -0.99 -11.83
CA LEU A 62 -4.84 -1.16 -11.05
C LEU A 62 -5.58 -2.48 -11.32
N VAL A 63 -5.25 -3.18 -12.40
CA VAL A 63 -5.97 -4.40 -12.83
C VAL A 63 -5.28 -5.66 -12.29
N PRO A 64 -5.91 -6.48 -11.42
CA PRO A 64 -5.31 -7.73 -10.97
C PRO A 64 -5.29 -8.79 -12.09
N ASP A 65 -4.56 -9.88 -11.87
CA ASP A 65 -4.50 -11.09 -12.69
C ASP A 65 -4.05 -10.92 -14.16
N ALA A 66 -3.65 -9.71 -14.56
CA ALA A 66 -3.16 -9.41 -15.90
C ALA A 66 -1.63 -9.60 -16.05
N ARG A 67 -1.01 -10.50 -15.27
CA ARG A 67 0.46 -10.63 -15.20
C ARG A 67 1.13 -10.79 -16.58
N GLN A 68 0.58 -11.65 -17.44
CA GLN A 68 1.16 -11.90 -18.77
C GLN A 68 1.18 -10.64 -19.65
N VAL A 69 0.12 -9.84 -19.59
CA VAL A 69 0.01 -8.56 -20.32
C VAL A 69 1.03 -7.56 -19.77
N LYS A 70 1.10 -7.41 -18.44
CA LYS A 70 2.03 -6.48 -17.78
C LYS A 70 3.49 -6.81 -18.11
N VAL A 71 3.85 -8.09 -18.11
CA VAL A 71 5.22 -8.53 -18.46
C VAL A 71 5.53 -8.25 -19.92
N ARG A 72 4.63 -8.59 -20.86
CA ARG A 72 4.83 -8.32 -22.29
C ARG A 72 4.99 -6.82 -22.58
N ALA A 73 4.14 -5.99 -21.95
CA ALA A 73 4.23 -4.53 -22.05
C ALA A 73 5.57 -4.02 -21.51
N ALA A 74 6.03 -4.51 -20.36
CA ALA A 74 7.31 -4.12 -19.78
C ALA A 74 8.52 -4.54 -20.64
N GLU A 75 8.51 -5.74 -21.22
CA GLU A 75 9.55 -6.20 -22.16
C GLU A 75 9.66 -5.26 -23.37
N ARG A 76 8.52 -4.82 -23.91
CA ARG A 76 8.49 -3.83 -24.98
C ARG A 76 9.03 -2.48 -24.53
N LEU A 77 8.57 -1.97 -23.38
CA LEU A 77 8.95 -0.66 -22.86
C LEU A 77 10.45 -0.56 -22.58
N ARG A 78 11.09 -1.67 -22.16
CA ARG A 78 12.54 -1.76 -21.95
C ARG A 78 13.34 -1.30 -23.17
N ALA A 79 12.89 -1.63 -24.37
CA ALA A 79 13.58 -1.31 -25.62
C ALA A 79 13.11 0.02 -26.26
N ALA A 80 12.18 0.75 -25.64
CA ALA A 80 11.41 1.81 -26.30
C ALA A 80 11.91 3.24 -26.01
N GLY A 81 13.16 3.40 -25.56
CA GLY A 81 13.75 4.74 -25.35
C GLY A 81 13.04 5.52 -24.24
N PRO A 82 12.56 6.76 -24.47
CA PRO A 82 12.00 7.61 -23.41
C PRO A 82 10.79 7.01 -22.65
N VAL A 83 9.94 6.23 -23.33
CA VAL A 83 8.75 5.63 -22.70
C VAL A 83 9.07 4.51 -21.70
N VAL A 84 10.33 4.10 -21.58
CA VAL A 84 10.78 3.09 -20.61
C VAL A 84 10.38 3.43 -19.17
N ARG A 85 10.24 4.72 -18.85
CA ARG A 85 9.79 5.19 -17.52
C ARG A 85 8.50 4.50 -17.08
N SER A 86 7.54 4.32 -17.97
CA SER A 86 6.23 3.75 -17.63
C SER A 86 6.30 2.27 -17.22
N ALA A 87 7.39 1.56 -17.53
CA ALA A 87 7.62 0.21 -17.04
C ALA A 87 7.77 0.18 -15.50
N ALA A 88 8.11 1.30 -14.86
CA ALA A 88 8.25 1.44 -13.42
C ALA A 88 7.00 1.01 -12.65
N ARG A 89 5.80 1.29 -13.19
CA ARG A 89 4.52 0.90 -12.58
C ARG A 89 4.28 -0.61 -12.60
N LEU A 90 4.89 -1.30 -13.55
CA LEU A 90 4.71 -2.73 -13.82
C LEU A 90 5.74 -3.62 -13.10
N VAL A 91 6.74 -3.02 -12.45
CA VAL A 91 7.81 -3.73 -11.72
C VAL A 91 7.32 -4.81 -10.74
N PRO A 92 6.20 -4.64 -10.01
CA PRO A 92 5.75 -5.68 -9.08
C PRO A 92 5.54 -7.05 -9.72
N TRP A 93 5.24 -7.09 -11.03
CA TRP A 93 4.92 -8.31 -11.76
C TRP A 93 6.07 -8.89 -12.57
N PHE A 94 7.22 -8.22 -12.60
CA PHE A 94 8.37 -8.65 -13.39
C PHE A 94 8.82 -10.06 -12.98
N PRO A 95 9.09 -10.96 -13.95
CA PRO A 95 9.87 -12.15 -13.66
C PRO A 95 11.31 -11.74 -13.34
N GLU A 96 12.02 -12.59 -12.60
CA GLU A 96 13.41 -12.35 -12.19
C GLU A 96 14.31 -11.98 -13.37
N SER A 97 14.16 -12.70 -14.50
CA SER A 97 14.94 -12.44 -15.71
C SER A 97 14.74 -11.05 -16.30
N LEU A 98 13.52 -10.49 -16.22
CA LEU A 98 13.26 -9.15 -16.71
C LEU A 98 13.78 -8.09 -15.75
N THR A 99 13.62 -8.32 -14.44
CA THR A 99 14.20 -7.47 -13.39
C THR A 99 15.71 -7.36 -13.54
N ASP A 100 16.40 -8.50 -13.64
CA ASP A 100 17.86 -8.55 -13.80
C ASP A 100 18.30 -7.80 -15.07
N ALA A 101 17.54 -7.91 -16.16
CA ALA A 101 17.88 -7.28 -17.41
C ALA A 101 17.70 -5.74 -17.41
N PHE A 102 16.70 -5.20 -16.70
CA PHE A 102 16.59 -3.75 -16.45
C PHE A 102 17.74 -3.24 -15.57
N ILE A 103 18.17 -4.02 -14.58
CA ILE A 103 19.34 -3.70 -13.75
C ILE A 103 20.60 -3.65 -14.62
N GLU A 104 20.82 -4.64 -15.46
CA GLU A 104 21.96 -4.68 -16.39
C GLU A 104 22.00 -3.46 -17.31
N ASP A 105 20.86 -3.08 -17.92
CA ASP A 105 20.77 -1.91 -18.80
C ASP A 105 21.18 -0.62 -18.07
N TYR A 106 20.71 -0.44 -16.83
CA TYR A 106 21.07 0.75 -16.04
C TYR A 106 22.54 0.73 -15.64
N LEU A 107 23.05 -0.40 -15.22
CA LEU A 107 24.44 -0.55 -14.78
C LEU A 107 25.44 -0.39 -15.92
N ALA A 108 25.03 -0.60 -17.18
CA ALA A 108 25.86 -0.37 -18.36
C ALA A 108 26.11 1.12 -18.63
N SER A 109 25.17 2.01 -18.26
CA SER A 109 25.32 3.46 -18.37
C SER A 109 24.52 4.16 -17.25
N PRO A 110 25.02 4.16 -16.00
CA PRO A 110 24.28 4.70 -14.87
C PRO A 110 24.04 6.20 -15.02
N ASP A 111 22.76 6.58 -15.10
CA ASP A 111 22.32 7.96 -15.17
C ASP A 111 21.08 8.16 -14.28
N PRO A 112 21.23 8.81 -13.11
CA PRO A 112 20.12 9.09 -12.20
C PRO A 112 18.98 9.92 -12.79
N ASP A 113 19.23 10.68 -13.86
CA ASP A 113 18.24 11.53 -14.52
C ASP A 113 17.57 10.82 -15.71
N SER A 114 18.05 9.62 -16.07
CA SER A 114 17.47 8.84 -17.16
C SER A 114 16.05 8.33 -16.82
N PRO A 115 15.17 8.15 -17.82
CA PRO A 115 13.88 7.49 -17.64
C PRO A 115 13.96 6.12 -16.95
N LEU A 116 15.06 5.39 -17.15
CA LEU A 116 15.32 4.08 -16.55
C LEU A 116 15.52 4.16 -15.02
N ALA A 117 15.99 5.29 -14.49
CA ALA A 117 16.16 5.53 -13.06
C ALA A 117 14.85 5.31 -12.27
N SER A 118 13.69 5.61 -12.86
CA SER A 118 12.37 5.38 -12.25
C SER A 118 12.03 3.89 -12.13
N VAL A 119 12.45 3.07 -13.11
CA VAL A 119 12.28 1.61 -13.07
C VAL A 119 13.18 1.02 -11.99
N ILE A 120 14.44 1.45 -11.93
CA ILE A 120 15.39 1.02 -10.89
C ILE A 120 14.91 1.41 -9.49
N PHE A 121 14.28 2.58 -9.35
CA PHE A 121 13.70 2.99 -8.06
C PHE A 121 12.61 2.02 -7.62
N ASN A 122 11.71 1.65 -8.52
CA ASN A 122 10.65 0.69 -8.20
C ASN A 122 11.20 -0.72 -7.97
N ILE A 123 12.27 -1.12 -8.67
CA ILE A 123 12.98 -2.38 -8.38
C ILE A 123 13.56 -2.35 -6.96
N ALA A 124 14.12 -1.22 -6.51
CA ALA A 124 14.60 -1.08 -5.13
C ALA A 124 13.47 -1.21 -4.10
N VAL A 125 12.25 -0.78 -4.43
CA VAL A 125 11.07 -0.87 -3.55
C VAL A 125 10.50 -2.28 -3.48
N TYR A 126 10.33 -2.94 -4.64
CA TYR A 126 9.62 -4.21 -4.75
C TYR A 126 10.53 -5.45 -4.74
N HIS A 127 11.80 -5.31 -5.15
CA HIS A 127 12.78 -6.39 -5.25
C HIS A 127 14.16 -5.95 -4.67
N PRO A 128 14.22 -5.41 -3.45
CA PRO A 128 15.46 -4.82 -2.90
C PRO A 128 16.65 -5.80 -2.88
N ASP A 129 16.40 -7.08 -2.62
CA ASP A 129 17.45 -8.11 -2.55
C ASP A 129 18.23 -8.26 -3.86
N ARG A 130 17.57 -8.02 -5.01
CA ARG A 130 18.20 -8.09 -6.35
C ARG A 130 19.12 -6.92 -6.63
N LEU A 131 18.80 -5.76 -6.07
CA LEU A 131 19.53 -4.51 -6.32
C LEU A 131 20.62 -4.23 -5.28
N ARG A 132 20.48 -4.78 -4.07
CA ARG A 132 21.44 -4.63 -2.96
C ARG A 132 22.91 -4.93 -3.33
N PRO A 133 23.23 -5.97 -4.13
CA PRO A 133 24.62 -6.23 -4.56
C PRO A 133 25.27 -5.08 -5.35
N TYR A 134 24.47 -4.14 -5.85
CA TYR A 134 24.92 -3.02 -6.67
C TYR A 134 24.74 -1.66 -5.99
N GLU A 135 24.44 -1.60 -4.68
CA GLU A 135 24.10 -0.37 -3.93
C GLU A 135 25.07 0.80 -4.18
N ASP A 136 26.38 0.53 -4.22
CA ASP A 136 27.41 1.55 -4.44
C ASP A 136 27.38 2.19 -5.83
N ARG A 137 26.74 1.53 -6.80
CA ARG A 137 26.68 1.94 -8.21
C ARG A 137 25.38 2.68 -8.58
N LEU A 138 24.41 2.76 -7.67
CA LEU A 138 23.09 3.36 -7.93
C LEU A 138 23.10 4.90 -7.82
N GLY A 139 24.19 5.49 -7.33
CA GLY A 139 24.46 6.94 -7.41
C GLY A 139 23.67 7.84 -6.45
N THR A 140 22.46 7.48 -6.00
CA THR A 140 21.63 8.34 -5.14
C THR A 140 21.31 7.73 -3.78
N SER A 141 21.20 8.59 -2.75
CA SER A 141 20.75 8.21 -1.40
C SER A 141 19.31 7.70 -1.37
N LEU A 142 18.49 8.11 -2.35
CA LEU A 142 17.10 7.70 -2.50
C LEU A 142 16.97 6.18 -2.72
N TYR A 143 17.86 5.60 -3.55
CA TYR A 143 17.89 4.15 -3.74
C TYR A 143 18.28 3.43 -2.47
N ARG A 144 19.34 3.88 -1.79
CA ARG A 144 19.83 3.26 -0.55
C ARG A 144 18.76 3.16 0.53
N ALA A 145 17.95 4.20 0.70
CA ALA A 145 16.82 4.19 1.64
C ALA A 145 15.76 3.13 1.29
N SER A 146 15.57 2.82 0.00
CA SER A 146 14.61 1.80 -0.44
C SER A 146 15.14 0.37 -0.25
N LEU A 147 16.46 0.19 -0.14
CA LEU A 147 17.13 -1.10 0.03
C LEU A 147 17.24 -1.57 1.49
N LEU A 148 16.77 -0.76 2.45
CA LEU A 148 16.90 -1.05 3.88
C LEU A 148 16.20 -2.35 4.28
N SER A 149 14.98 -2.61 3.78
CA SER A 149 14.23 -3.81 4.11
C SER A 149 15.01 -5.07 3.74
N GLY A 150 15.31 -5.88 4.75
CA GLY A 150 16.12 -7.10 4.62
C GLY A 150 17.62 -6.85 4.44
N ALA A 151 18.12 -5.64 4.67
CA ALA A 151 19.55 -5.34 4.64
C ALA A 151 20.34 -6.19 5.64
N GLN A 152 21.64 -6.34 5.37
CA GLN A 152 22.54 -7.16 6.15
C GLN A 152 22.76 -6.59 7.56
N ASP A 153 23.11 -7.47 8.50
CA ASP A 153 23.29 -7.12 9.91
C ASP A 153 24.41 -6.09 10.12
N GLU A 154 25.47 -6.12 9.30
CA GLU A 154 26.56 -5.13 9.35
C GLU A 154 26.06 -3.71 9.05
N ARG A 155 25.03 -3.58 8.20
CA ARG A 155 24.40 -2.28 7.93
C ARG A 155 23.62 -1.79 9.14
N ALA A 156 22.92 -2.69 9.84
CA ALA A 156 22.20 -2.38 11.06
C ALA A 156 23.18 -1.93 12.17
N ASP A 157 24.29 -2.65 12.34
CA ASP A 157 25.34 -2.30 13.31
C ASP A 157 26.00 -0.96 12.99
N SER A 158 26.20 -0.64 11.70
CA SER A 158 26.71 0.67 11.28
C SER A 158 25.74 1.79 11.66
N LEU A 159 24.45 1.65 11.34
CA LEU A 159 23.45 2.68 11.64
C LEU A 159 23.32 2.93 13.14
N LEU A 160 23.39 1.88 13.97
CA LEU A 160 23.35 2.03 15.42
C LEU A 160 24.59 2.80 15.94
N ARG A 161 25.78 2.48 15.43
CA ARG A 161 27.01 3.21 15.80
C ARG A 161 26.93 4.67 15.38
N ASP A 162 26.55 4.94 14.13
CA ASP A 162 26.41 6.29 13.58
C ASP A 162 25.38 7.09 14.40
N TRP A 163 24.26 6.48 14.80
CA TRP A 163 23.27 7.12 15.65
C TRP A 163 23.81 7.41 17.05
N ARG A 164 24.51 6.48 17.73
CA ARG A 164 25.09 6.76 19.06
C ARG A 164 26.13 7.88 19.04
N GLU A 165 26.83 8.07 17.93
CA GLU A 165 27.80 9.15 17.77
C GLU A 165 27.12 10.50 17.47
N THR A 166 26.10 10.51 16.59
CA THR A 166 25.51 11.74 16.05
C THR A 166 24.21 12.17 16.72
N HIS A 167 23.52 11.23 17.36
CA HIS A 167 22.14 11.32 17.83
C HIS A 167 21.14 11.75 16.74
N ASP A 168 21.44 11.44 15.47
CA ASP A 168 20.55 11.73 14.35
C ASP A 168 19.38 10.74 14.29
N ARG A 169 18.18 11.21 14.64
CA ARG A 169 16.92 10.44 14.59
C ARG A 169 16.69 9.72 13.26
N ALA A 170 17.15 10.27 12.13
CA ALA A 170 17.00 9.63 10.83
C ALA A 170 17.78 8.29 10.73
N GLY A 171 18.91 8.18 11.43
CA GLY A 171 19.70 6.94 11.52
C GLY A 171 18.93 5.84 12.25
N LEU A 172 18.28 6.19 13.37
CA LEU A 172 17.48 5.24 14.15
C LEU A 172 16.22 4.79 13.41
N LEU A 173 15.54 5.71 12.71
CA LEU A 173 14.44 5.37 11.81
C LEU A 173 14.89 4.42 10.69
N SER A 174 16.05 4.68 10.09
CA SER A 174 16.61 3.82 9.03
C SER A 174 16.92 2.42 9.55
N LEU A 175 17.44 2.31 10.79
CA LEU A 175 17.68 1.04 11.46
C LEU A 175 16.38 0.26 11.66
N ALA A 176 15.31 0.92 12.14
CA ALA A 176 14.00 0.27 12.31
C ALA A 176 13.44 -0.23 10.97
N LEU A 177 13.67 0.48 9.86
CA LEU A 177 13.20 0.08 8.53
C LEU A 177 13.98 -1.07 7.89
N ILE A 178 15.03 -1.61 8.54
CA ILE A 178 15.74 -2.82 8.08
C ILE A 178 14.89 -4.07 8.24
N ARG A 179 14.05 -4.15 9.28
CA ARG A 179 13.01 -5.20 9.43
C ARG A 179 13.57 -6.64 9.44
N THR A 180 14.78 -6.81 9.95
CA THR A 180 15.37 -8.11 10.28
C THR A 180 15.27 -8.37 11.79
N PRO A 181 15.34 -9.64 12.24
CA PRO A 181 15.38 -9.95 13.68
C PRO A 181 16.51 -9.22 14.42
N HIS A 182 17.71 -9.18 13.83
CA HIS A 182 18.87 -8.47 14.39
C HIS A 182 18.61 -6.97 14.54
N ALA A 183 18.12 -6.30 13.50
CA ALA A 183 17.79 -4.88 13.57
C ALA A 183 16.72 -4.59 14.65
N ALA A 184 15.72 -5.46 14.80
CA ALA A 184 14.72 -5.32 15.87
C ALA A 184 15.31 -5.50 17.27
N ASP A 185 16.29 -6.41 17.45
CA ASP A 185 17.03 -6.56 18.70
C ASP A 185 17.84 -5.29 19.02
N LEU A 186 18.46 -4.67 18.01
CA LEU A 186 19.18 -3.41 18.18
C LEU A 186 18.24 -2.25 18.57
N ILE A 187 17.08 -2.10 17.92
CA ILE A 187 16.06 -1.10 18.32
C ILE A 187 15.57 -1.36 19.75
N THR A 188 15.40 -2.63 20.13
CA THR A 188 15.02 -2.99 21.51
C THR A 188 16.10 -2.52 22.51
N SER A 189 17.39 -2.65 22.14
CA SER A 189 18.51 -2.34 23.03
C SER A 189 18.66 -0.86 23.38
N VAL A 190 18.15 0.05 22.54
CA VAL A 190 18.29 1.50 22.74
C VAL A 190 17.12 2.14 23.49
N ARG A 191 16.21 1.34 24.06
CA ARG A 191 15.02 1.82 24.78
C ARG A 191 15.31 2.94 25.78
N ASP A 192 16.37 2.79 26.55
CA ASP A 192 16.73 3.73 27.62
C ASP A 192 17.69 4.84 27.13
N GLU A 193 18.05 4.83 25.85
CA GLU A 193 18.97 5.79 25.22
C GLU A 193 18.23 6.82 24.33
N VAL A 194 16.99 6.56 23.91
CA VAL A 194 16.20 7.49 23.08
C VAL A 194 15.64 8.67 23.89
N ASP A 195 15.30 9.76 23.19
CA ASP A 195 14.83 11.00 23.83
C ASP A 195 13.52 10.83 24.60
N THR A 196 12.61 10.01 24.07
CA THR A 196 11.30 9.76 24.67
C THR A 196 10.92 8.29 24.56
N TYR A 197 10.20 7.80 25.58
CA TYR A 197 9.67 6.44 25.53
C TYR A 197 8.69 6.24 24.36
N GLU A 198 7.90 7.27 24.03
CA GLU A 198 6.99 7.26 22.88
C GLU A 198 7.74 7.08 21.55
N GLU A 199 8.93 7.68 21.40
CA GLU A 199 9.79 7.45 20.23
C GLU A 199 10.14 5.97 20.04
N TRP A 200 10.57 5.32 21.10
CA TRP A 200 10.86 3.90 21.07
C TRP A 200 9.62 3.06 20.76
N GLU A 201 8.45 3.44 21.29
CA GLU A 201 7.20 2.70 21.08
C GLU A 201 6.76 2.67 19.61
N TRP A 202 6.94 3.73 18.82
CA TRP A 202 6.60 3.69 17.39
C TRP A 202 7.74 3.14 16.51
N LEU A 203 9.00 3.15 16.96
CA LEU A 203 10.12 2.49 16.27
C LEU A 203 9.99 0.96 16.26
N MET A 204 9.51 0.37 17.35
CA MET A 204 9.39 -1.07 17.49
C MET A 204 8.49 -1.70 16.41
N PRO A 205 7.26 -1.21 16.16
CA PRO A 205 6.42 -1.73 15.09
C PRO A 205 7.01 -1.57 13.69
N LEU A 206 7.77 -0.51 13.43
CA LEU A 206 8.51 -0.34 12.17
C LEU A 206 9.55 -1.44 11.96
N ALA A 207 10.23 -1.85 13.04
CA ALA A 207 11.17 -2.97 13.08
C ALA A 207 10.49 -4.35 13.05
N GLY A 208 9.15 -4.38 13.09
CA GLY A 208 8.34 -5.57 12.94
C GLY A 208 7.94 -6.26 14.24
N ARG A 209 8.14 -5.61 15.40
CA ARG A 209 7.77 -6.16 16.71
C ARG A 209 6.94 -5.17 17.52
N MET A 210 6.00 -5.68 18.33
CA MET A 210 5.25 -4.85 19.27
C MET A 210 6.13 -4.47 20.47
N SER A 211 6.02 -3.23 20.93
CA SER A 211 6.82 -2.69 22.05
C SER A 211 6.50 -3.36 23.41
N ASP A 212 5.26 -3.81 23.60
CA ASP A 212 4.78 -4.39 24.86
C ASP A 212 5.16 -5.87 25.04
N SER A 213 5.08 -6.65 23.96
CA SER A 213 5.07 -8.11 23.98
C SER A 213 6.19 -8.73 23.15
N GLY A 214 6.82 -7.95 22.26
CA GLY A 214 7.75 -8.46 21.26
C GLY A 214 7.10 -9.31 20.17
N ALA A 215 5.76 -9.45 20.18
CA ALA A 215 5.01 -10.16 19.14
C ALA A 215 5.15 -9.47 17.78
N ALA A 216 4.75 -10.14 16.70
CA ALA A 216 4.83 -9.56 15.36
C ALA A 216 3.94 -8.30 15.23
N ALA A 217 4.47 -7.24 14.61
CA ALA A 217 3.72 -5.99 14.43
C ALA A 217 2.72 -5.99 13.28
N GLY A 218 2.71 -7.04 12.48
CA GLY A 218 1.73 -7.28 11.44
C GLY A 218 1.73 -8.75 11.04
N PHE A 219 0.89 -9.09 10.08
CA PHE A 219 0.66 -10.47 9.66
C PHE A 219 1.50 -10.82 8.44
N ARG A 220 1.95 -12.07 8.30
CA ARG A 220 2.70 -12.52 7.10
C ARG A 220 1.99 -13.71 6.47
N PRO A 221 2.05 -13.88 5.14
CA PRO A 221 2.69 -13.02 4.12
C PRO A 221 1.98 -11.66 3.90
N ALA A 222 2.58 -10.81 3.08
CA ALA A 222 2.00 -9.53 2.63
C ALA A 222 1.40 -9.66 1.23
N PHE A 223 0.32 -8.92 0.98
CA PHE A 223 -0.41 -8.85 -0.27
C PHE A 223 -0.62 -7.41 -0.74
N MET A 224 -0.58 -7.20 -2.04
CA MET A 224 -1.13 -6.01 -2.70
C MET A 224 -2.65 -6.21 -2.87
N GLY A 225 -3.43 -5.18 -2.56
CA GLY A 225 -4.88 -5.19 -2.74
C GLY A 225 -5.32 -4.43 -3.98
N PHE A 226 -6.28 -4.97 -4.72
CA PHE A 226 -6.86 -4.39 -5.93
C PHE A 226 -8.37 -4.31 -5.79
N VAL A 227 -8.97 -3.16 -6.10
CA VAL A 227 -10.42 -3.01 -6.11
C VAL A 227 -10.97 -3.67 -7.37
N THR A 228 -11.96 -4.53 -7.18
CA THR A 228 -12.59 -5.37 -8.22
C THR A 228 -14.10 -5.34 -8.07
N ASP A 229 -14.79 -5.81 -9.11
CA ASP A 229 -16.24 -5.92 -9.09
C ASP A 229 -16.74 -6.78 -7.93
N ARG A 230 -17.99 -6.51 -7.53
CA ARG A 230 -18.67 -7.26 -6.48
C ARG A 230 -18.64 -8.76 -6.76
N GLY A 231 -18.10 -9.52 -5.82
CA GLY A 231 -18.13 -10.98 -5.85
C GLY A 231 -16.98 -11.64 -6.60
N GLU A 232 -16.06 -10.86 -7.19
CA GLU A 232 -14.82 -11.39 -7.78
C GLU A 232 -13.87 -11.95 -6.71
N SER A 233 -13.95 -11.40 -5.50
CA SER A 233 -13.20 -11.86 -4.33
C SER A 233 -14.11 -11.92 -3.10
N PRO A 234 -13.83 -12.84 -2.14
CA PRO A 234 -14.58 -12.95 -0.90
C PRO A 234 -14.31 -11.79 0.08
N HIS A 235 -13.31 -10.94 -0.19
CA HIS A 235 -13.05 -9.74 0.62
C HIS A 235 -13.96 -8.61 0.15
N VAL A 236 -14.90 -8.17 0.99
CA VAL A 236 -15.98 -7.24 0.63
C VAL A 236 -15.61 -5.81 1.00
N MET A 237 -15.78 -4.87 0.07
CA MET A 237 -15.61 -3.43 0.28
C MET A 237 -16.94 -2.70 0.10
N GLY A 238 -17.19 -1.67 0.91
CA GLY A 238 -18.40 -0.85 0.77
C GLY A 238 -19.68 -1.67 0.95
N GLY A 239 -20.72 -1.29 0.20
CA GLY A 239 -22.03 -1.95 0.21
C GLY A 239 -22.82 -1.77 1.51
N ARG A 240 -24.01 -2.38 1.53
CA ARG A 240 -24.87 -2.35 2.71
C ARG A 240 -24.32 -3.27 3.81
N TYR A 241 -24.36 -2.81 5.05
CA TYR A 241 -24.01 -3.58 6.23
C TYR A 241 -25.26 -3.77 7.09
N GLU A 242 -25.71 -5.00 7.32
CA GLU A 242 -27.04 -5.25 7.90
C GLU A 242 -27.14 -5.00 9.41
N GLN A 243 -26.01 -4.76 10.07
CA GLN A 243 -25.97 -4.52 11.52
C GLN A 243 -25.74 -3.03 11.79
N ASP A 244 -26.01 -2.64 13.02
CA ASP A 244 -25.66 -1.32 13.51
C ASP A 244 -24.16 -1.06 13.40
N VAL A 245 -23.79 0.20 13.18
CA VAL A 245 -22.41 0.66 13.00
C VAL A 245 -22.12 1.83 13.94
N PRO A 246 -20.83 2.15 14.16
CA PRO A 246 -20.47 3.39 14.82
C PRO A 246 -21.02 4.61 14.08
N LEU A 247 -21.44 5.64 14.81
CA LEU A 247 -21.89 6.93 14.29
C LEU A 247 -20.88 8.03 14.66
N CYS A 248 -20.73 9.02 13.79
CA CYS A 248 -19.96 10.24 14.10
C CYS A 248 -20.62 10.95 15.29
N ALA A 249 -19.87 11.27 16.34
CA ALA A 249 -20.45 11.84 17.56
C ALA A 249 -20.94 13.28 17.36
N ARG A 250 -20.41 13.98 16.35
CA ARG A 250 -20.79 15.36 15.98
C ARG A 250 -22.04 15.44 15.12
N CYS A 251 -22.13 14.62 14.06
CA CYS A 251 -23.21 14.74 13.06
C CYS A 251 -24.10 13.49 12.96
N ASN A 252 -23.82 12.44 13.72
CA ASN A 252 -24.50 11.14 13.68
C ASN A 252 -24.47 10.46 12.30
N ALA A 253 -23.56 10.85 11.41
CA ALA A 253 -23.34 10.12 10.15
C ALA A 253 -22.83 8.71 10.48
N PRO A 254 -23.43 7.65 9.91
CA PRO A 254 -22.97 6.29 10.12
C PRO A 254 -21.60 6.06 9.47
N ALA A 255 -20.79 5.20 10.08
CA ALA A 255 -19.58 4.70 9.47
C ALA A 255 -19.91 3.66 8.39
N ASP A 256 -19.18 3.73 7.28
CA ASP A 256 -19.28 2.76 6.19
C ASP A 256 -18.25 1.66 6.36
N ARG A 257 -18.58 0.46 5.88
CA ARG A 257 -17.61 -0.63 5.75
C ARG A 257 -16.57 -0.24 4.68
N VAL A 258 -15.32 -0.12 5.10
CA VAL A 258 -14.17 0.05 4.21
C VAL A 258 -13.81 -1.29 3.57
N LEU A 259 -13.61 -2.31 4.41
CA LEU A 259 -13.22 -3.65 4.00
C LEU A 259 -13.58 -4.68 5.07
N THR A 260 -14.18 -5.79 4.67
CA THR A 260 -14.23 -7.03 5.44
C THR A 260 -13.35 -8.06 4.75
N LEU A 261 -12.41 -8.64 5.49
CA LEU A 261 -11.50 -9.67 5.02
C LEU A 261 -12.05 -11.05 5.38
N SER A 262 -12.37 -11.88 4.38
CA SER A 262 -12.67 -13.29 4.58
C SER A 262 -11.44 -14.07 5.09
N VAL A 263 -11.54 -14.67 6.28
CA VAL A 263 -10.44 -15.48 6.86
C VAL A 263 -10.18 -16.76 6.07
N SER A 264 -11.18 -17.30 5.37
CA SER A 264 -11.01 -18.54 4.60
C SER A 264 -10.08 -18.38 3.40
N ASP A 265 -9.87 -17.15 2.96
CA ASP A 265 -8.98 -16.82 1.83
C ASP A 265 -7.69 -16.11 2.30
N LEU A 266 -7.46 -16.08 3.62
CA LEU A 266 -6.24 -15.54 4.21
C LEU A 266 -5.39 -16.64 4.84
N PRO A 267 -4.06 -16.58 4.71
CA PRO A 267 -3.14 -17.51 5.37
C PRO A 267 -2.92 -17.20 6.86
N TYR A 268 -3.79 -16.40 7.49
CA TYR A 268 -3.68 -16.01 8.89
C TYR A 268 -4.65 -16.81 9.74
N GLU A 269 -4.21 -17.22 10.93
CA GLU A 269 -5.04 -17.96 11.88
C GLU A 269 -5.95 -16.98 12.66
N PHE A 270 -7.02 -16.52 12.01
CA PHE A 270 -8.03 -15.67 12.63
C PHE A 270 -9.26 -16.45 13.05
N SER A 271 -9.82 -16.05 14.19
CA SER A 271 -11.03 -16.63 14.76
C SER A 271 -12.31 -16.13 14.08
N SER A 272 -12.25 -14.98 13.40
CA SER A 272 -13.39 -14.34 12.70
C SER A 272 -12.92 -13.35 11.64
N ASP A 273 -13.77 -13.07 10.65
CA ASP A 273 -13.54 -12.08 9.58
C ASP A 273 -13.26 -10.67 10.15
N PRO A 274 -12.06 -10.12 9.96
CA PRO A 274 -11.75 -8.74 10.34
C PRO A 274 -12.54 -7.76 9.46
N SER A 275 -13.21 -6.80 10.09
CA SER A 275 -13.94 -5.76 9.36
C SER A 275 -13.56 -4.36 9.84
N PHE A 276 -13.38 -3.44 8.89
CA PHE A 276 -12.91 -2.09 9.10
C PHE A 276 -13.94 -1.09 8.64
N PHE A 277 -14.16 -0.05 9.45
CA PHE A 277 -15.16 1.00 9.20
C PHE A 277 -14.49 2.36 9.19
N TRP A 278 -15.10 3.31 8.48
CA TRP A 278 -14.70 4.72 8.52
C TRP A 278 -15.89 5.65 8.27
N PHE A 279 -15.78 6.89 8.73
CA PHE A 279 -16.86 7.87 8.58
C PHE A 279 -16.90 8.45 7.17
N SER A 280 -18.12 8.61 6.65
CA SER A 280 -18.39 9.28 5.38
C SER A 280 -18.49 10.80 5.49
N CYS A 281 -18.16 11.40 6.63
CA CYS A 281 -18.37 12.82 6.92
C CYS A 281 -17.05 13.55 7.17
N ASP A 282 -16.98 14.81 6.75
CA ASP A 282 -15.80 15.67 6.90
C ASP A 282 -15.77 16.40 8.26
N CYS A 283 -16.22 15.74 9.33
CA CYS A 283 -16.30 16.37 10.65
C CYS A 283 -14.95 16.47 11.36
N ASP A 284 -13.91 15.78 10.85
CA ASP A 284 -12.56 15.65 11.41
C ASP A 284 -12.54 15.42 12.92
N GLU A 285 -13.55 14.70 13.43
CA GLU A 285 -13.77 14.55 14.87
C GLU A 285 -12.87 13.49 15.48
N VAL A 286 -12.51 12.45 14.71
CA VAL A 286 -11.66 11.36 15.17
C VAL A 286 -10.60 11.03 14.13
N ASP A 287 -9.41 10.73 14.63
CA ASP A 287 -8.29 10.15 13.90
C ASP A 287 -8.35 8.61 13.90
N ILE A 288 -9.10 8.01 14.84
CA ILE A 288 -9.24 6.56 14.99
C ILE A 288 -10.66 6.11 15.36
N LEU A 289 -11.10 5.01 14.75
CA LEU A 289 -12.39 4.36 14.97
C LEU A 289 -12.20 2.94 15.49
N TYR A 290 -12.90 2.56 16.57
CA TYR A 290 -12.87 1.22 17.14
C TYR A 290 -14.23 0.52 17.01
N ALA A 291 -14.21 -0.71 16.51
CA ALA A 291 -15.39 -1.56 16.40
C ALA A 291 -15.10 -2.98 16.90
N GLN A 292 -16.00 -3.52 17.72
CA GLN A 292 -15.95 -4.91 18.16
C GLN A 292 -17.01 -5.73 17.43
N PHE A 293 -16.67 -6.96 17.06
CA PHE A 293 -17.55 -7.91 16.40
C PHE A 293 -17.94 -9.00 17.39
N THR A 294 -19.25 -9.17 17.57
CA THR A 294 -19.83 -10.14 18.50
C THR A 294 -20.85 -11.01 17.76
N ALA A 295 -21.32 -12.07 18.42
CA ALA A 295 -22.38 -12.90 17.86
C ALA A 295 -23.69 -12.12 17.61
N ASP A 296 -23.93 -11.07 18.40
CA ASP A 296 -25.11 -10.19 18.28
C ASP A 296 -24.89 -9.04 17.27
N GLY A 297 -23.68 -8.93 16.72
CA GLY A 297 -23.30 -7.96 15.69
C GLY A 297 -22.17 -7.02 16.10
N THR A 298 -22.07 -5.87 15.44
CA THR A 298 -21.05 -4.86 15.71
C THR A 298 -21.39 -4.02 16.94
N ARG A 299 -20.37 -3.69 17.74
CA ARG A 299 -20.45 -2.79 18.90
C ARG A 299 -19.43 -1.66 18.76
N ALA A 300 -19.89 -0.42 18.88
CA ALA A 300 -19.03 0.76 18.96
C ALA A 300 -18.46 0.93 20.40
N PHE A 301 -17.20 1.35 20.54
CA PHE A 301 -16.56 1.52 21.85
C PHE A 301 -16.58 2.95 22.39
N TYR A 302 -16.25 3.93 21.55
CA TYR A 302 -16.17 5.34 21.95
C TYR A 302 -17.21 6.23 21.24
N GLN A 303 -17.85 5.67 20.21
CA GLN A 303 -18.80 6.35 19.37
C GLN A 303 -20.23 5.89 19.69
N PRO A 304 -21.25 6.73 19.45
CA PRO A 304 -22.62 6.27 19.42
C PRO A 304 -22.80 5.15 18.41
N GLN A 305 -23.83 4.34 18.61
CA GLN A 305 -24.16 3.22 17.73
C GLN A 305 -25.56 3.44 17.15
N GLY A 306 -25.75 3.09 15.89
CA GLY A 306 -27.05 3.11 15.25
C GLY A 306 -27.04 2.47 13.87
N PRO A 307 -28.12 2.61 13.09
CA PRO A 307 -28.26 1.91 11.82
C PRO A 307 -27.22 2.37 10.80
N SER A 308 -26.78 1.43 9.96
CA SER A 308 -25.94 1.72 8.80
C SER A 308 -26.67 2.53 7.73
N ALA A 309 -25.91 3.19 6.85
CA ALA A 309 -26.48 3.81 5.66
C ALA A 309 -26.88 2.76 4.61
N GLU A 310 -27.91 3.07 3.82
CA GLU A 310 -28.31 2.23 2.68
C GLU A 310 -27.23 2.17 1.58
N THR A 311 -26.46 3.24 1.43
CA THR A 311 -25.41 3.39 0.42
C THR A 311 -24.12 3.87 1.05
N SER A 312 -23.01 3.15 0.79
CA SER A 312 -21.69 3.61 1.18
C SER A 312 -21.28 4.84 0.39
N ARG A 313 -20.66 5.79 1.07
CA ARG A 313 -20.00 6.97 0.50
C ARG A 313 -18.49 6.85 0.56
N VAL A 314 -17.93 6.07 1.49
CA VAL A 314 -16.48 5.83 1.60
C VAL A 314 -15.96 4.98 0.43
N VAL A 315 -16.70 3.95 0.04
CA VAL A 315 -16.40 3.10 -1.12
C VAL A 315 -17.53 3.27 -2.14
N PRO A 316 -17.23 3.44 -3.45
CA PRO A 316 -18.26 3.67 -4.46
C PRO A 316 -19.06 2.38 -4.76
N GLY A 317 -20.12 2.15 -3.99
CA GLY A 317 -21.00 0.97 -4.14
C GLY A 317 -20.54 -0.23 -3.30
N GLU A 318 -20.92 -1.44 -3.72
CA GLU A 318 -20.42 -2.70 -3.16
C GLU A 318 -19.39 -3.26 -4.14
N LEU A 319 -18.17 -3.46 -3.67
CA LEU A 319 -17.01 -3.91 -4.44
C LEU A 319 -16.32 -5.06 -3.70
N SER A 320 -15.32 -5.66 -4.32
CA SER A 320 -14.44 -6.64 -3.68
C SER A 320 -12.98 -6.19 -3.73
N MET A 321 -12.15 -6.71 -2.82
CA MET A 321 -10.70 -6.55 -2.88
C MET A 321 -10.03 -7.86 -3.29
N THR A 322 -9.43 -7.91 -4.47
CA THR A 322 -8.61 -9.05 -4.90
C THR A 322 -7.18 -8.88 -4.36
N LEU A 323 -6.57 -9.97 -3.91
CA LEU A 323 -5.24 -9.96 -3.31
C LEU A 323 -4.22 -10.68 -4.19
N GLU A 324 -3.10 -10.01 -4.47
CA GLU A 324 -1.93 -10.64 -5.08
C GLU A 324 -0.74 -10.60 -4.13
N THR A 325 0.16 -11.58 -4.22
CA THR A 325 1.36 -11.61 -3.36
C THR A 325 2.22 -10.36 -3.58
N HIS A 326 2.55 -9.67 -2.49
CA HIS A 326 3.48 -8.54 -2.56
C HIS A 326 4.91 -9.07 -2.80
N PRO A 327 5.67 -8.61 -3.80
CA PRO A 327 7.00 -9.17 -4.07
C PRO A 327 7.98 -8.92 -2.92
N ASN A 328 7.92 -7.74 -2.28
CA ASN A 328 8.72 -7.45 -1.10
C ASN A 328 7.99 -7.90 0.19
N GLN A 329 8.25 -9.12 0.62
CA GLN A 329 7.68 -9.70 1.84
C GLN A 329 8.29 -9.18 3.15
N ARG A 330 9.39 -8.42 3.07
CA ARG A 330 9.99 -7.71 4.22
C ARG A 330 9.32 -6.36 4.46
N GLY A 331 8.56 -5.85 3.48
CA GLY A 331 7.84 -4.59 3.52
C GLY A 331 8.62 -3.45 2.87
N VAL A 332 7.96 -2.33 2.58
CA VAL A 332 8.57 -1.16 1.91
C VAL A 332 9.21 -0.21 2.94
N SER A 333 10.50 0.10 2.80
CA SER A 333 11.27 1.00 3.70
C SER A 333 11.12 2.48 3.37
N ARG A 334 10.09 2.86 2.64
CA ARG A 334 9.81 4.23 2.23
C ARG A 334 8.48 4.65 2.82
N ALA A 335 8.40 5.90 3.26
CA ALA A 335 7.13 6.49 3.67
C ALA A 335 6.07 6.30 2.57
N ALA A 336 4.83 6.07 2.98
CA ALA A 336 3.73 6.11 2.04
C ALA A 336 3.50 7.54 1.56
N ILE A 337 3.13 7.64 0.30
CA ILE A 337 2.56 8.84 -0.30
C ILE A 337 1.06 8.57 -0.39
N THR A 338 0.27 9.36 0.33
CA THR A 338 -1.18 9.22 0.37
C THR A 338 -1.79 9.40 -1.03
N GLY A 339 -2.76 8.55 -1.36
CA GLY A 339 -3.37 8.47 -2.69
C GLY A 339 -2.50 7.84 -3.79
N ARG A 340 -1.28 7.36 -3.45
CA ARG A 340 -0.35 6.70 -4.39
C ARG A 340 0.27 5.41 -3.87
N SER A 341 0.01 5.04 -2.61
CA SER A 341 0.69 3.90 -1.98
C SER A 341 -0.05 2.57 -2.15
N ARG A 342 -1.24 2.64 -2.76
CA ARG A 342 -2.13 1.50 -3.06
C ARG A 342 -2.55 0.75 -1.79
N HIS A 343 -3.33 -0.30 -1.97
CA HIS A 343 -3.86 -1.10 -0.87
C HIS A 343 -2.89 -2.23 -0.50
N GLN A 344 -2.87 -2.60 0.77
CA GLN A 344 -2.03 -3.66 1.31
C GLN A 344 -2.82 -4.47 2.34
N VAL A 345 -2.67 -5.80 2.31
CA VAL A 345 -3.16 -6.71 3.36
C VAL A 345 -2.00 -7.54 3.89
N GLY A 346 -1.82 -7.60 5.20
CA GLY A 346 -0.65 -8.17 5.86
C GLY A 346 0.62 -7.35 5.61
N GLY A 347 1.77 -7.93 5.92
CA GLY A 347 3.06 -7.27 5.99
C GLY A 347 3.22 -6.36 7.19
N LEU A 348 4.08 -5.36 7.03
CA LEU A 348 4.30 -4.27 7.98
C LEU A 348 3.75 -2.97 7.37
N PRO A 349 3.27 -2.04 8.21
CA PRO A 349 2.68 -0.80 7.71
C PRO A 349 3.73 0.03 6.96
N ARG A 350 3.27 0.65 5.88
CA ARG A 350 4.00 1.69 5.17
C ARG A 350 3.41 3.03 5.60
N TRP A 351 3.88 3.57 6.72
CA TRP A 351 3.37 4.82 7.27
C TRP A 351 3.77 6.05 6.44
N PRO A 352 2.87 7.01 6.16
CA PRO A 352 3.23 8.37 5.78
C PRO A 352 4.09 9.04 6.85
N SER A 353 3.64 8.97 8.10
CA SER A 353 4.40 9.37 9.29
C SER A 353 4.34 8.26 10.34
N PRO A 354 5.49 7.80 10.88
CA PRO A 354 5.50 6.79 11.93
C PRO A 354 4.65 7.18 13.13
N GLU A 355 3.87 6.23 13.64
CA GLU A 355 3.01 6.41 14.80
C GLU A 355 2.91 5.12 15.63
N THR A 356 2.53 5.29 16.90
CA THR A 356 2.27 4.18 17.80
C THR A 356 1.03 3.42 17.36
N HIS A 357 1.13 2.09 17.29
CA HIS A 357 -0.02 1.23 17.04
C HIS A 357 -1.12 1.46 18.10
N PRO A 358 -2.41 1.27 17.77
CA PRO A 358 -3.47 1.45 18.74
C PRO A 358 -3.47 0.31 19.77
N LEU A 359 -3.82 0.64 21.02
CA LEU A 359 -4.13 -0.34 22.04
C LEU A 359 -5.55 -0.86 21.83
N CYS A 360 -5.77 -2.16 22.03
CA CYS A 360 -7.10 -2.75 22.00
C CYS A 360 -7.87 -2.40 23.29
N PRO A 361 -9.02 -1.68 23.22
CA PRO A 361 -9.86 -1.41 24.38
C PRO A 361 -10.27 -2.65 25.20
N GLY A 362 -10.34 -3.83 24.57
CA GLY A 362 -10.77 -5.07 25.22
C GLY A 362 -9.69 -5.70 26.12
N CYS A 363 -8.45 -5.78 25.64
CA CYS A 363 -7.36 -6.48 26.36
C CYS A 363 -6.20 -5.60 26.80
N GLY A 364 -6.12 -4.35 26.33
CA GLY A 364 -5.06 -3.40 26.65
C GLY A 364 -3.72 -3.66 25.94
N ASN A 365 -3.64 -4.66 25.05
CA ASN A 365 -2.43 -4.92 24.26
C ASN A 365 -2.44 -4.08 22.98
N PHE A 366 -1.27 -3.79 22.43
CA PHE A 366 -1.20 -3.17 21.12
C PHE A 366 -1.72 -4.08 20.01
N MET A 367 -2.38 -3.49 19.02
CA MET A 367 -3.00 -4.20 17.91
C MET A 367 -2.01 -4.30 16.73
N PRO A 368 -1.77 -5.49 16.17
CA PRO A 368 -0.97 -5.65 14.96
C PRO A 368 -1.68 -5.04 13.74
N PHE A 369 -0.88 -4.49 12.84
CA PHE A 369 -1.33 -3.97 11.55
C PHE A 369 -1.83 -5.12 10.66
N LEU A 370 -2.99 -4.93 10.02
CA LEU A 370 -3.54 -5.90 9.07
C LEU A 370 -3.77 -5.32 7.68
N VAL A 371 -4.25 -4.09 7.54
CA VAL A 371 -4.61 -3.55 6.22
C VAL A 371 -4.27 -2.07 6.08
N ALA A 372 -3.89 -1.64 4.89
CA ALA A 372 -3.93 -0.25 4.47
C ALA A 372 -4.83 -0.10 3.24
N VAL A 373 -5.80 0.81 3.29
CA VAL A 373 -6.63 1.21 2.14
C VAL A 373 -6.33 2.67 1.84
N ASP A 374 -6.12 3.00 0.58
CA ASP A 374 -5.57 4.29 0.16
C ASP A 374 -6.63 5.03 -0.66
N SER A 375 -6.68 6.36 -0.60
CA SER A 375 -7.68 7.14 -1.34
C SER A 375 -7.35 7.31 -2.84
N GLY A 376 -6.41 6.53 -3.36
CA GLY A 376 -5.93 6.63 -4.73
C GLY A 376 -6.98 6.26 -5.78
N LEU A 377 -6.58 6.35 -7.04
CA LEU A 377 -7.44 5.98 -8.17
C LEU A 377 -7.85 4.49 -8.09
N THR A 378 -9.08 4.21 -8.51
CA THR A 378 -9.58 2.85 -8.69
C THR A 378 -10.25 2.72 -10.06
N PRO A 379 -10.40 1.48 -10.59
CA PRO A 379 -11.19 1.24 -11.80
C PRO A 379 -12.65 1.71 -11.71
N PHE A 380 -13.16 2.00 -10.51
CA PHE A 380 -14.55 2.32 -10.19
C PHE A 380 -14.75 3.78 -9.75
N GLY A 381 -13.72 4.61 -9.91
CA GLY A 381 -13.74 6.01 -9.48
C GLY A 381 -13.07 6.24 -8.12
N PRO A 382 -13.15 7.47 -7.58
CA PRO A 382 -12.46 7.84 -6.36
C PRO A 382 -13.12 7.21 -5.13
N MET A 383 -12.29 6.92 -4.12
CA MET A 383 -12.79 6.66 -2.76
C MET A 383 -13.34 7.94 -2.14
N GLY A 384 -14.34 7.83 -1.27
CA GLY A 384 -14.96 8.98 -0.60
C GLY A 384 -14.27 9.40 0.70
N PHE A 385 -12.95 9.23 0.78
CA PHE A 385 -12.11 9.72 1.87
C PHE A 385 -10.79 10.22 1.30
N GLY A 386 -10.08 11.08 2.03
CA GLY A 386 -8.71 11.50 1.69
C GLY A 386 -7.67 10.79 2.55
N GLY A 387 -6.46 10.58 2.01
CA GLY A 387 -5.36 9.99 2.75
C GLY A 387 -5.29 8.46 2.64
N SER A 388 -4.78 7.81 3.67
CA SER A 388 -4.79 6.36 3.82
C SER A 388 -5.44 5.95 5.14
N LEU A 389 -6.20 4.88 5.11
CA LEU A 389 -6.82 4.22 6.26
C LEU A 389 -6.01 2.98 6.64
N PHE A 390 -5.51 2.94 7.87
CA PHE A 390 -4.75 1.83 8.44
C PHE A 390 -5.65 1.04 9.40
N GLY A 391 -5.85 -0.24 9.10
CA GLY A 391 -6.62 -1.18 9.91
C GLY A 391 -5.73 -2.08 10.75
N PHE A 392 -6.06 -2.16 12.04
CA PHE A 392 -5.42 -3.01 13.03
C PHE A 392 -6.43 -4.00 13.59
N TRP A 393 -5.98 -5.23 13.86
CA TRP A 393 -6.89 -6.31 14.28
C TRP A 393 -6.41 -6.99 15.56
N CYS A 394 -7.29 -7.08 16.55
CA CYS A 394 -7.10 -7.90 17.74
C CYS A 394 -7.99 -9.13 17.67
N ASP A 395 -7.42 -10.27 17.29
CA ASP A 395 -8.16 -11.53 17.09
C ASP A 395 -8.85 -12.00 18.37
N ARG A 396 -8.14 -11.94 19.51
CA ARG A 396 -8.67 -12.36 20.82
C ARG A 396 -9.95 -11.63 21.23
N CYS A 397 -10.08 -10.36 20.85
CA CYS A 397 -11.21 -9.52 21.22
C CYS A 397 -12.20 -9.33 20.07
N SER A 398 -11.93 -9.91 18.90
CA SER A 398 -12.61 -9.65 17.63
C SER A 398 -12.85 -8.15 17.42
N MET A 399 -11.78 -7.36 17.47
CA MET A 399 -11.86 -5.91 17.46
C MET A 399 -10.96 -5.32 16.39
N SER A 400 -11.50 -4.36 15.65
CA SER A 400 -10.75 -3.54 14.71
C SER A 400 -10.53 -2.13 15.24
N ALA A 401 -9.41 -1.55 14.80
CA ALA A 401 -9.18 -0.12 14.87
C ALA A 401 -8.82 0.37 13.46
N THR A 402 -9.51 1.39 12.97
CA THR A 402 -9.19 2.06 11.70
C THR A 402 -8.65 3.45 12.01
N ARG A 403 -7.46 3.79 11.54
CA ARG A 403 -6.85 5.12 11.70
C ARG A 403 -6.65 5.80 10.35
N SER A 404 -6.91 7.10 10.26
CA SER A 404 -6.57 7.90 9.09
C SER A 404 -5.21 8.58 9.22
N GLN A 405 -4.50 8.71 8.09
CA GLN A 405 -3.37 9.63 7.93
C GLN A 405 -3.50 10.33 6.57
N ILE A 406 -3.21 11.63 6.51
CA ILE A 406 -3.35 12.46 5.31
C ILE A 406 -1.98 12.88 4.79
#